data_AF-A0A0L0SV33-F1
#
_entry.id   AF-A0A0L0SV33-F1
#
_cell.length_a   1.000
_cell.length_b   1.000
_cell.length_c   1.000
_cell.angle_alpha   90.00
_cell.angle_beta   90.00
_cell.angle_gamma   90.00
#
_symmetry.space_group_name_H-M   'P 1'
#
loop_
_entity.id
_entity.type
_entity.pdbx_description
1 polymer ?
#
loop_
_entity_poly.entity_id
_entity_poly.type
_entity_poly.pdbx_seq_one_letter_code
_entity_poly.pdbx_strand_id
1 'polypeptide(L)'
;MADRIFFEFSSGNVDEHQAQVAAYDNTAAFLRAKGAIYGLPPTAPTELTADQEELLLSVWDGEREFSAKGTPRLQVPTPLVLGRVVVHLYDRKDAPKAYDNIVALCTGSKGMSKAVKTAALHYKDVPMHRIVSGFVAQGGDVTRKDGSGGDSIYNGKFNDEKGGLRKGWKRGTLAMANSGKNSNTSQFFFCLSDDASKYAKLEGKHVVLGETVEGLDVLAALDALGTPSGTPTAKVWMSDCGFANK
;
A
#
# COMPACT_ATOMS: atom_id res chain seq x y z
N MET A 1 21.04 -5.84 14.35
CA MET A 1 19.59 -5.70 14.07
C MET A 1 19.46 -5.06 12.71
N ALA A 2 18.46 -5.44 11.92
CA ALA A 2 18.19 -4.76 10.65
C ALA A 2 17.78 -3.32 10.95
N ASP A 3 18.51 -2.38 10.37
CA ASP A 3 18.32 -0.93 10.49
C ASP A 3 17.36 -0.40 9.40
N ARG A 4 16.77 -1.30 8.61
CA ARG A 4 15.88 -0.96 7.51
C ARG A 4 14.62 -1.82 7.51
N ILE A 5 13.49 -1.17 7.31
CA ILE A 5 12.19 -1.81 7.07
C ILE A 5 11.67 -1.38 5.69
N PHE A 6 10.78 -2.16 5.11
CA PHE A 6 10.09 -1.78 3.89
C PHE A 6 8.57 -1.83 4.04
N PHE A 7 7.91 -1.05 3.18
CA PHE A 7 6.47 -1.09 2.93
C PHE A 7 6.28 -1.19 1.42
N GLU A 8 5.52 -2.18 0.95
CA GLU A 8 5.05 -2.23 -0.43
C GLU A 8 3.64 -1.70 -0.47
N PHE A 9 3.39 -0.77 -1.40
CA PHE A 9 2.08 -0.14 -1.55
C PHE A 9 1.40 -0.63 -2.82
N SER A 10 0.09 -0.77 -2.72
CA SER A 10 -0.80 -0.99 -3.84
C SER A 10 -1.97 -0.01 -3.79
N SER A 11 -2.54 0.29 -4.95
CA SER A 11 -3.72 1.13 -5.06
C SER A 11 -4.64 0.72 -6.20
N GLY A 12 -5.94 0.95 -6.02
CA GLY A 12 -6.99 0.73 -7.02
C GLY A 12 -8.15 -0.10 -6.50
N ASN A 13 -8.98 -0.58 -7.42
CA ASN A 13 -10.13 -1.43 -7.13
C ASN A 13 -9.76 -2.91 -7.35
N VAL A 14 -9.68 -3.68 -6.26
CA VAL A 14 -9.27 -5.09 -6.29
C VAL A 14 -10.28 -5.94 -7.07
N ASP A 15 -11.57 -5.72 -6.85
CA ASP A 15 -12.64 -6.53 -7.47
C ASP A 15 -12.69 -6.27 -8.99
N GLU A 16 -12.58 -5.00 -9.38
CA GLU A 16 -12.49 -4.62 -10.79
C GLU A 16 -11.24 -5.19 -11.46
N HIS A 17 -10.08 -5.09 -10.81
CA HIS A 17 -8.84 -5.67 -11.34
C HIS A 17 -8.96 -7.20 -11.50
N GLN A 18 -9.54 -7.90 -10.53
CA GLN A 18 -9.78 -9.34 -10.64
C GLN A 18 -10.72 -9.68 -11.80
N ALA A 19 -11.78 -8.90 -12.02
CA ALA A 19 -12.65 -9.07 -13.17
C ALA A 19 -11.91 -8.84 -14.51
N GLN A 20 -11.03 -7.83 -14.56
CA GLN A 20 -10.20 -7.56 -15.74
C GLN A 20 -9.20 -8.69 -16.01
N VAL A 21 -8.57 -9.25 -14.97
CA VAL A 21 -7.67 -10.43 -15.09
C VAL A 21 -8.45 -11.63 -15.61
N ALA A 22 -9.61 -11.93 -15.02
CA ALA A 22 -10.45 -13.04 -15.47
C ALA A 22 -10.88 -12.89 -16.94
N ALA A 23 -11.22 -11.67 -17.37
CA ALA A 23 -11.54 -11.39 -18.77
C ALA A 23 -10.35 -11.62 -19.70
N TYR A 24 -9.15 -11.15 -19.33
CA TYR A 24 -7.93 -11.36 -20.11
C TYR A 24 -7.58 -12.84 -20.24
N ASP A 25 -7.62 -13.57 -19.12
CA ASP A 25 -7.34 -15.02 -19.09
C ASP A 25 -8.35 -15.80 -19.92
N ASN A 26 -9.63 -15.42 -19.89
CA ASN A 26 -10.67 -16.03 -20.72
C ASN A 26 -10.42 -15.79 -22.21
N THR A 27 -9.97 -14.59 -22.61
CA THR A 27 -9.57 -14.32 -23.99
C THR A 27 -8.35 -15.14 -24.41
N ALA A 28 -7.34 -15.23 -23.55
CA ALA A 28 -6.16 -16.06 -23.82
C ALA A 28 -6.51 -17.55 -23.92
N ALA A 29 -7.49 -18.02 -23.14
CA ALA A 29 -8.00 -19.38 -23.21
C ALA A 29 -8.77 -19.64 -24.52
N PHE A 30 -9.58 -18.67 -24.98
CA PHE A 30 -10.23 -18.73 -26.28
C PHE A 30 -9.22 -18.89 -27.41
N LEU A 31 -8.18 -18.05 -27.46
CA LEU A 31 -7.17 -18.10 -28.53
C LEU A 31 -6.46 -19.46 -28.59
N ARG A 32 -6.17 -20.04 -27.42
CA ARG A 32 -5.57 -21.38 -27.31
C ARG A 32 -6.52 -22.50 -27.72
N ALA A 33 -7.79 -22.43 -27.36
CA ALA A 33 -8.75 -23.53 -27.54
C ALA A 33 -9.49 -23.48 -28.89
N LYS A 34 -9.79 -22.28 -29.38
CA LYS A 34 -10.68 -22.01 -30.53
C LYS A 34 -10.01 -21.20 -31.63
N GLY A 35 -8.90 -20.52 -31.34
CA GLY A 35 -8.26 -19.61 -32.29
C GLY A 35 -8.00 -20.23 -33.67
N ALA A 36 -7.46 -21.47 -33.70
CA ALA A 36 -7.17 -22.18 -34.95
C ALA A 36 -8.39 -22.41 -35.85
N ILE A 37 -9.60 -22.57 -35.28
CA ILE A 37 -10.86 -22.75 -36.04
C ILE A 37 -11.17 -21.48 -36.85
N TYR A 38 -10.81 -20.32 -36.30
CA TYR A 38 -11.09 -19.01 -36.87
C TYR A 38 -9.86 -18.39 -37.56
N GLY A 39 -8.74 -19.10 -37.67
CA GLY A 39 -7.50 -18.55 -38.23
C GLY A 39 -6.76 -17.57 -37.32
N LEU A 40 -7.07 -17.57 -36.01
CA LEU A 40 -6.38 -16.78 -35.00
C LEU A 40 -5.20 -17.56 -34.39
N PRO A 41 -4.05 -16.93 -34.17
CA PRO A 41 -2.89 -17.60 -33.58
C PRO A 41 -3.12 -17.90 -32.08
N PRO A 42 -2.52 -18.97 -31.53
CA PRO A 42 -2.59 -19.31 -30.11
C PRO A 42 -1.58 -18.49 -29.28
N THR A 43 -1.60 -17.16 -29.45
CA THR A 43 -0.72 -16.20 -28.79
C THR A 43 -1.39 -15.51 -27.62
N ALA A 44 -0.66 -14.65 -26.90
CA ALA A 44 -1.28 -13.77 -25.92
C ALA A 44 -2.24 -12.78 -26.61
N PRO A 45 -3.35 -12.35 -25.97
CA PRO A 45 -4.25 -11.36 -26.55
C PRO A 45 -3.57 -10.06 -26.98
N THR A 46 -2.48 -9.68 -26.32
CA THR A 46 -1.67 -8.48 -26.62
C THR A 46 -0.81 -8.61 -27.89
N GLU A 47 -0.68 -9.81 -28.44
CA GLU A 47 0.14 -10.09 -29.63
C GLU A 47 -0.70 -10.17 -30.92
N LEU A 48 -2.01 -9.99 -30.82
CA LEU A 48 -2.89 -9.94 -31.99
C LEU A 48 -2.63 -8.66 -32.80
N THR A 49 -2.70 -8.78 -34.12
CA THR A 49 -2.76 -7.61 -35.01
C THR A 49 -4.17 -7.00 -34.98
N ALA A 50 -4.33 -5.75 -35.42
CA ALA A 50 -5.65 -5.10 -35.48
C ALA A 50 -6.70 -5.94 -36.24
N ASP A 51 -6.32 -6.52 -37.39
CA ASP A 51 -7.21 -7.39 -38.17
C ASP A 51 -7.61 -8.66 -37.39
N GLN A 52 -6.67 -9.23 -36.61
CA GLN A 52 -6.95 -10.40 -35.76
C GLN A 52 -7.82 -10.04 -34.56
N GLU A 53 -7.65 -8.85 -33.98
CA GLU A 53 -8.52 -8.33 -32.92
C GLU A 53 -9.95 -8.16 -33.43
N GLU A 54 -10.14 -7.54 -34.60
CA GLU A 54 -11.46 -7.39 -35.22
C GLU A 54 -12.10 -8.76 -35.50
N LEU A 55 -11.33 -9.71 -36.04
CA LEU A 55 -11.80 -11.06 -36.28
C LEU A 55 -12.22 -11.75 -34.97
N LEU A 56 -11.39 -11.69 -33.91
CA LEU A 56 -11.74 -12.22 -32.59
C LEU A 56 -13.06 -11.64 -32.08
N LEU A 57 -13.24 -10.32 -32.15
CA LEU A 57 -14.46 -9.65 -31.71
C LEU A 57 -15.69 -10.12 -32.51
N SER A 58 -15.53 -10.34 -33.82
CA SER A 58 -16.62 -10.80 -34.67
C SER A 58 -17.10 -12.24 -34.38
N VAL A 59 -16.20 -13.10 -33.89
CA VAL A 59 -16.51 -14.53 -33.63
C VAL A 59 -16.85 -14.81 -32.17
N TRP A 60 -16.53 -13.90 -31.24
CA TRP A 60 -16.63 -14.09 -29.79
C TRP A 60 -18.02 -14.56 -29.34
N ASP A 61 -19.08 -13.88 -29.78
CA ASP A 61 -20.45 -14.16 -29.35
C ASP A 61 -20.97 -15.52 -29.86
N GLY A 62 -20.34 -16.07 -30.90
CA GLY A 62 -20.61 -17.42 -31.40
C GLY A 62 -20.13 -18.52 -30.44
N GLU A 63 -19.06 -18.28 -29.67
CA GLU A 63 -18.49 -19.24 -28.73
C GLU A 63 -19.05 -19.05 -27.32
N ARG A 64 -20.27 -19.55 -27.09
CA ARG A 64 -21.04 -19.39 -25.83
C ARG A 64 -20.27 -19.77 -24.56
N GLU A 65 -19.37 -20.75 -24.63
CA GLU A 65 -18.52 -21.16 -23.50
C GLU A 65 -17.63 -20.01 -22.97
N PHE A 66 -17.20 -19.11 -23.86
CA PHE A 66 -16.32 -17.99 -23.55
C PHE A 66 -17.14 -16.71 -23.36
N SER A 67 -18.09 -16.43 -24.26
CA SER A 67 -18.88 -15.19 -24.21
C SER A 67 -19.83 -15.11 -23.02
N ALA A 68 -20.27 -16.24 -22.46
CA ALA A 68 -21.05 -16.24 -21.21
C ALA A 68 -20.27 -15.71 -19.99
N LYS A 69 -18.94 -15.65 -20.06
CA LYS A 69 -18.06 -15.16 -18.97
C LYS A 69 -17.72 -13.67 -19.10
N GLY A 70 -18.23 -12.99 -20.14
CA GLY A 70 -18.04 -11.55 -20.36
C GLY A 70 -17.43 -11.21 -21.72
N THR A 71 -17.11 -9.93 -21.89
CA THR A 71 -16.46 -9.42 -23.10
C THR A 71 -14.97 -9.76 -23.11
N PRO A 72 -14.36 -9.95 -24.28
CA PRO A 72 -12.94 -10.23 -24.36
C PRO A 72 -12.12 -9.02 -23.92
N ARG A 73 -10.93 -9.27 -23.35
CA ARG A 73 -9.96 -8.24 -23.00
C ARG A 73 -8.63 -8.52 -23.68
N LEU A 74 -8.17 -7.55 -24.46
CA LEU A 74 -6.98 -7.64 -25.29
C LEU A 74 -5.71 -7.16 -24.56
N GLN A 75 -5.89 -6.24 -23.61
CA GLN A 75 -4.79 -5.61 -22.87
C GLN A 75 -4.63 -6.24 -21.49
N VAL A 76 -3.38 -6.46 -21.07
CA VAL A 76 -3.09 -6.89 -19.70
C VAL A 76 -3.67 -5.85 -18.72
N PRO A 77 -4.37 -6.25 -17.66
CA PRO A 77 -4.82 -5.32 -16.63
C PRO A 77 -3.64 -4.58 -16.01
N THR A 78 -3.79 -3.28 -15.78
CA THR A 78 -2.75 -2.48 -15.12
C THR A 78 -2.52 -3.02 -13.70
N PRO A 79 -1.29 -3.38 -13.30
CA PRO A 79 -1.01 -3.87 -11.97
C PRO A 79 -1.41 -2.85 -10.90
N LEU A 80 -1.95 -3.33 -9.77
CA LEU A 80 -2.29 -2.48 -8.63
C LEU A 80 -1.06 -2.04 -7.81
N VAL A 81 0.14 -2.49 -8.15
CA VAL A 81 1.37 -2.23 -7.38
C VAL A 81 1.85 -0.80 -7.66
N LEU A 82 2.01 -0.01 -6.60
CA LEU A 82 2.65 1.31 -6.65
C LEU A 82 4.17 1.22 -6.49
N GLY A 83 4.65 0.24 -5.71
CA GLY A 83 6.07 0.00 -5.50
C GLY A 83 6.45 -0.13 -4.03
N ARG A 84 7.76 -0.14 -3.76
CA ARG A 84 8.34 -0.35 -2.44
C ARG A 84 8.99 0.92 -1.90
N VAL A 85 8.71 1.23 -0.64
CA VAL A 85 9.40 2.25 0.16
C VAL A 85 10.31 1.55 1.16
N VAL A 86 11.59 1.91 1.20
CA VAL A 86 12.54 1.42 2.22
C VAL A 86 12.87 2.57 3.16
N VAL A 87 12.76 2.32 4.46
CA VAL A 87 13.03 3.29 5.52
C VAL A 87 14.23 2.84 6.32
N HIS A 88 15.24 3.69 6.44
CA HIS A 88 16.28 3.54 7.44
C HIS A 88 15.75 4.06 8.78
N LEU A 89 15.73 3.20 9.80
CA LEU A 89 15.30 3.54 11.14
C LEU A 89 16.43 4.18 11.93
N TYR A 90 16.09 5.23 12.68
CA TYR A 90 17.01 5.84 13.64
C TYR A 90 17.35 4.91 14.79
N ASP A 91 18.41 5.26 15.53
CA ASP A 91 18.93 4.45 16.62
C ASP A 91 17.83 4.13 17.64
N ARG A 92 17.65 2.82 17.89
CA ARG A 92 16.69 2.29 18.85
C ARG A 92 16.79 2.97 20.22
N LYS A 93 17.97 3.41 20.65
CA LYS A 93 18.15 4.05 21.97
C LYS A 93 17.34 5.33 22.16
N ASP A 94 17.01 6.03 21.07
CA ASP A 94 16.34 7.33 21.11
C ASP A 94 14.82 7.18 21.33
N ALA A 95 14.24 6.08 20.86
CA ALA A 95 12.83 5.74 21.01
C ALA A 95 12.61 4.21 21.00
N PRO A 96 13.06 3.48 22.05
CA PRO A 96 13.08 2.02 22.02
C PRO A 96 11.70 1.39 21.90
N LYS A 97 10.66 1.95 22.54
CA LYS A 97 9.31 1.40 22.42
C LYS A 97 8.73 1.60 21.03
N ALA A 98 8.87 2.81 20.48
CA ALA A 98 8.38 3.13 19.15
C ALA A 98 9.09 2.30 18.06
N TYR A 99 10.42 2.17 18.19
CA TYR A 99 11.25 1.34 17.31
C TYR A 99 10.80 -0.13 17.33
N ASP A 100 10.72 -0.75 18.52
CA ASP A 100 10.31 -2.15 18.64
C ASP A 100 8.89 -2.36 18.13
N ASN A 101 8.01 -1.36 18.31
CA ASN A 101 6.63 -1.40 17.85
C ASN A 101 6.53 -1.40 16.32
N ILE A 102 7.15 -0.44 15.61
CA ILE A 102 7.11 -0.40 14.15
C ILE A 102 7.75 -1.66 13.54
N VAL A 103 8.88 -2.11 14.08
CA VAL A 103 9.58 -3.32 13.59
C VAL A 103 8.71 -4.57 13.78
N ALA A 104 8.10 -4.73 14.95
CA ALA A 104 7.25 -5.89 15.21
C ALA A 104 5.99 -5.88 14.34
N LEU A 105 5.39 -4.71 14.10
CA LEU A 105 4.22 -4.54 13.24
C LEU A 105 4.56 -4.68 11.75
N CYS A 106 5.77 -4.36 11.31
CA CYS A 106 6.23 -4.66 9.95
C CYS A 106 6.48 -6.16 9.75
N THR A 107 6.89 -6.88 10.79
CA THR A 107 7.27 -8.30 10.69
C THR A 107 6.14 -9.27 11.07
N GLY A 108 5.06 -8.77 11.68
CA GLY A 108 4.00 -9.60 12.24
C GLY A 108 4.43 -10.45 13.44
N SER A 109 5.61 -10.20 14.03
CA SER A 109 6.25 -11.09 15.00
C SER A 109 5.54 -11.20 16.36
N LYS A 110 4.50 -10.39 16.59
CA LYS A 110 3.71 -10.38 17.83
C LYS A 110 2.34 -11.03 17.71
N GLY A 111 2.01 -11.60 16.55
CA GLY A 111 0.76 -12.35 16.37
C GLY A 111 -0.47 -11.45 16.45
N MET A 112 -1.44 -11.80 17.30
CA MET A 112 -2.74 -11.12 17.37
C MET A 112 -2.80 -10.09 18.49
N SER A 113 -3.59 -9.03 18.28
CA SER A 113 -3.94 -8.08 19.33
C SER A 113 -4.69 -8.77 20.46
N LYS A 114 -4.36 -8.43 21.71
CA LYS A 114 -5.11 -8.91 22.88
C LYS A 114 -6.42 -8.17 23.07
N ALA A 115 -6.49 -6.90 22.66
CA ALA A 115 -7.68 -6.07 22.78
C ALA A 115 -8.71 -6.38 21.68
N VAL A 116 -8.24 -6.64 20.46
CA VAL A 116 -9.06 -6.95 19.29
C VAL A 116 -8.62 -8.29 18.71
N LYS A 117 -9.27 -9.38 19.15
CA LYS A 117 -8.84 -10.77 18.86
C LYS A 117 -8.83 -11.14 17.37
N THR A 118 -9.54 -10.39 16.53
CA THR A 118 -9.58 -10.56 15.07
C THR A 118 -8.50 -9.77 14.33
N ALA A 119 -7.76 -8.91 15.02
CA ALA A 119 -6.73 -8.06 14.42
C ALA A 119 -5.34 -8.64 14.63
N ALA A 120 -4.62 -8.87 13.53
CA ALA A 120 -3.20 -9.18 13.58
C ALA A 120 -2.40 -7.90 13.88
N LEU A 121 -1.36 -8.01 14.70
CA LEU A 121 -0.35 -6.96 14.89
C LEU A 121 0.64 -7.00 13.71
N HIS A 122 0.13 -6.67 12.52
CA HIS A 122 0.86 -6.70 11.26
C HIS A 122 0.32 -5.61 10.30
N TYR A 123 1.20 -4.92 9.59
CA TYR A 123 0.79 -3.85 8.65
C TYR A 123 0.35 -4.36 7.27
N LYS A 124 0.64 -5.61 6.92
CA LYS A 124 0.15 -6.20 5.67
C LYS A 124 -1.38 -6.11 5.59
N ASP A 125 -1.88 -5.70 4.43
CA ASP A 125 -3.29 -5.47 4.11
C ASP A 125 -3.99 -4.39 4.97
N VAL A 126 -3.20 -3.51 5.59
CA VAL A 126 -3.71 -2.33 6.31
C VAL A 126 -3.74 -1.13 5.35
N PRO A 127 -4.87 -0.40 5.29
CA PRO A 127 -4.99 0.78 4.42
C PRO A 127 -4.12 1.95 4.85
N MET A 128 -3.78 2.79 3.86
CA MET A 128 -3.45 4.19 4.11
C MET A 128 -4.77 4.97 4.16
N HIS A 129 -5.38 5.01 5.34
CA HIS A 129 -6.75 5.53 5.52
C HIS A 129 -6.84 7.05 5.37
N ARG A 130 -5.71 7.78 5.43
CA ARG A 130 -5.69 9.24 5.29
C ARG A 130 -4.47 9.72 4.51
N ILE A 131 -4.67 10.37 3.37
CA ILE A 131 -3.61 10.99 2.57
C ILE A 131 -3.98 12.44 2.26
N VAL A 132 -3.23 13.39 2.83
CA VAL A 132 -3.38 14.82 2.55
C VAL A 132 -2.25 15.27 1.63
N SER A 133 -2.62 15.67 0.41
CA SER A 133 -1.65 16.06 -0.62
C SER A 133 -0.74 17.22 -0.16
N GLY A 134 0.55 17.10 -0.45
CA GLY A 134 1.58 18.04 -0.02
C GLY A 134 1.76 18.10 1.49
N PHE A 135 1.34 17.07 2.23
CA PHE A 135 1.48 17.03 3.68
C PHE A 135 1.87 15.64 4.20
N VAL A 136 0.92 14.72 4.39
CA VAL A 136 1.19 13.41 5.00
C VAL A 136 0.34 12.29 4.40
N ALA A 137 0.92 11.08 4.31
CA ALA A 137 0.19 9.82 4.10
C ALA A 137 0.22 9.03 5.41
N GLN A 138 -0.96 8.79 5.99
CA GLN A 138 -1.16 8.14 7.28
C GLN A 138 -1.87 6.79 7.10
N GLY A 139 -1.37 5.81 7.84
CA GLY A 139 -1.88 4.44 7.86
C GLY A 139 -1.60 3.77 9.21
N GLY A 140 -1.58 2.44 9.19
CA GLY A 140 -1.21 1.65 10.36
C GLY A 140 -2.31 1.45 11.39
N ASP A 141 -3.57 1.73 11.06
CA ASP A 141 -4.71 1.28 11.88
C ASP A 141 -4.96 -0.22 11.65
N VAL A 142 -4.24 -1.04 12.42
CA VAL A 142 -4.30 -2.51 12.30
C VAL A 142 -5.61 -3.12 12.79
N THR A 143 -6.49 -2.36 13.46
CA THR A 143 -7.71 -2.90 14.07
C THR A 143 -8.98 -2.51 13.33
N ARG A 144 -9.19 -1.21 13.06
CA ARG A 144 -10.43 -0.70 12.42
C ARG A 144 -10.23 -0.29 10.97
N LYS A 145 -8.98 -0.06 10.55
CA LYS A 145 -8.60 0.30 9.18
C LYS A 145 -9.17 1.64 8.67
N ASP A 146 -9.68 2.49 9.56
CA ASP A 146 -10.32 3.77 9.23
C ASP A 146 -9.69 4.98 9.94
N GLY A 147 -8.71 4.74 10.81
CA GLY A 147 -8.01 5.75 11.59
C GLY A 147 -8.55 5.95 13.00
N SER A 148 -9.70 5.35 13.34
CA SER A 148 -10.27 5.40 14.69
C SER A 148 -9.73 4.31 15.62
N GLY A 149 -8.95 3.37 15.08
CA GLY A 149 -8.37 2.25 15.80
C GLY A 149 -6.85 2.31 15.99
N GLY A 150 -6.24 1.14 15.90
CA GLY A 150 -4.85 0.87 16.17
C GLY A 150 -4.63 0.26 17.56
N ASP A 151 -3.73 -0.71 17.61
CA ASP A 151 -3.18 -1.29 18.83
C ASP A 151 -1.66 -1.37 18.72
N SER A 152 -0.93 -1.15 19.81
CA SER A 152 0.52 -1.37 19.84
C SER A 152 0.85 -2.78 20.31
N ILE A 153 2.10 -3.18 20.15
CA ILE A 153 2.59 -4.46 20.69
C ILE A 153 2.58 -4.52 22.23
N TYR A 154 2.27 -3.40 22.89
CA TYR A 154 2.20 -3.27 24.34
C TYR A 154 0.76 -3.32 24.89
N ASN A 155 -0.24 -3.59 24.05
CA ASN A 155 -1.68 -3.59 24.38
C ASN A 155 -2.20 -2.20 24.73
N GLY A 156 -2.47 -1.42 23.69
CA GLY A 156 -3.03 -0.07 23.73
C GLY A 156 -2.00 0.99 23.40
N LYS A 157 -2.05 2.10 24.13
CA LYS A 157 -1.21 3.27 23.90
C LYS A 157 0.14 3.17 24.61
N PHE A 158 1.17 3.85 24.08
CA PHE A 158 2.44 4.06 24.76
C PHE A 158 2.93 5.51 24.65
N ASN A 159 3.80 5.89 25.60
CA ASN A 159 4.27 7.26 25.80
C ASN A 159 5.20 7.74 24.68
N ASP A 160 5.28 9.06 24.52
CA ASP A 160 6.26 9.69 23.66
C ASP A 160 7.67 9.54 24.27
N GLU A 161 8.64 9.14 23.45
CA GLU A 161 10.02 8.97 23.87
C GLU A 161 10.83 10.19 23.43
N LYS A 162 11.35 10.96 24.40
CA LYS A 162 11.94 12.29 24.16
C LYS A 162 13.05 12.29 23.11
N GLY A 163 13.87 11.24 23.03
CA GLY A 163 14.95 11.14 22.04
C GLY A 163 14.44 11.06 20.59
N GLY A 164 13.21 10.59 20.39
CA GLY A 164 12.56 10.54 19.08
C GLY A 164 11.77 11.79 18.70
N LEU A 165 11.63 12.79 19.58
CA LEU A 165 10.92 14.04 19.31
C LEU A 165 11.80 15.02 18.49
N ARG A 166 12.17 14.60 17.28
CA ARG A 166 13.12 15.30 16.40
C ARG A 166 12.49 16.49 15.67
N LYS A 167 13.35 17.37 15.17
CA LYS A 167 13.04 18.48 14.24
C LYS A 167 13.69 18.22 12.88
N GLY A 168 13.45 19.09 11.91
CA GLY A 168 14.07 19.02 10.58
C GLY A 168 13.36 18.01 9.67
N TRP A 169 12.04 17.95 9.78
CA TRP A 169 11.23 16.99 9.02
C TRP A 169 11.19 17.38 7.54
N LYS A 170 11.18 16.37 6.67
CA LYS A 170 11.21 16.53 5.21
C LYS A 170 10.43 15.39 4.55
N ARG A 171 10.26 15.45 3.22
CA ARG A 171 9.71 14.34 2.45
C ARG A 171 10.42 13.03 2.82
N GLY A 172 9.63 11.99 3.07
CA GLY A 172 10.13 10.67 3.43
C GLY A 172 10.44 10.46 4.91
N THR A 173 10.30 11.48 5.78
CA THR A 173 10.30 11.26 7.24
C THR A 173 9.15 10.34 7.64
N LEU A 174 9.45 9.28 8.42
CA LEU A 174 8.47 8.38 9.02
C LEU A 174 8.30 8.71 10.51
N ALA A 175 7.06 8.93 10.95
CA ALA A 175 6.77 9.26 12.35
C ALA A 175 5.47 8.60 12.86
N MET A 176 5.38 8.44 14.19
CA MET A 176 4.19 7.91 14.86
C MET A 176 3.03 8.91 14.79
N ALA A 177 1.84 8.44 14.40
CA ALA A 177 0.60 9.20 14.59
C ALA A 177 0.12 9.04 16.04
N ASN A 178 -0.46 10.10 16.60
CA ASN A 178 -1.04 10.07 17.94
C ASN A 178 -2.25 11.01 18.02
N SER A 179 -3.06 10.83 19.07
CA SER A 179 -4.22 11.66 19.38
C SER A 179 -3.90 12.69 20.47
N GLY A 180 -2.65 13.18 20.52
CA GLY A 180 -2.10 13.99 21.60
C GLY A 180 -0.98 13.29 22.37
N LYS A 181 -0.45 13.99 23.37
CA LYS A 181 0.71 13.54 24.15
C LYS A 181 0.50 12.12 24.71
N ASN A 182 1.53 11.28 24.58
CA ASN A 182 1.59 9.93 25.13
C ASN A 182 0.47 8.99 24.65
N SER A 183 0.11 9.08 23.37
CA SER A 183 -1.00 8.28 22.82
C SER A 183 -0.66 7.51 21.55
N ASN A 184 0.61 7.13 21.38
CA ASN A 184 1.07 6.34 20.25
C ASN A 184 0.46 4.93 20.29
N THR A 185 0.01 4.41 19.15
CA THR A 185 -0.49 3.03 18.98
C THR A 185 0.29 2.33 17.85
N SER A 186 -0.36 1.81 16.82
CA SER A 186 0.25 1.30 15.60
C SER A 186 0.24 2.29 14.45
N GLN A 187 -0.51 3.39 14.55
CA GLN A 187 -0.63 4.33 13.43
C GLN A 187 0.66 5.13 13.23
N PHE A 188 1.00 5.37 11.97
CA PHE A 188 2.17 6.15 11.54
C PHE A 188 1.81 7.01 10.33
N PHE A 189 2.69 7.92 9.96
CA PHE A 189 2.60 8.63 8.69
C PHE A 189 3.96 8.89 8.05
N PHE A 190 3.95 9.01 6.73
CA PHE A 190 5.04 9.56 5.93
C PHE A 190 4.79 11.03 5.62
N CYS A 191 5.84 11.84 5.68
CA CYS A 191 5.86 13.21 5.17
C CYS A 191 5.96 13.20 3.62
N LEU A 192 5.09 13.95 2.94
CA LEU A 192 5.00 13.99 1.46
C LEU A 192 5.49 15.30 0.83
N SER A 193 5.87 16.29 1.61
CA SER A 193 6.24 17.63 1.17
C SER A 193 7.73 17.89 1.36
N ASP A 194 8.32 18.58 0.41
CA ASP A 194 9.69 19.11 0.53
C ASP A 194 9.71 20.45 1.29
N ASP A 195 8.55 21.10 1.44
CA ASP A 195 8.40 22.32 2.24
C ASP A 195 8.30 21.98 3.73
N ALA A 196 9.42 22.10 4.45
CA ALA A 196 9.51 21.84 5.88
C ALA A 196 8.54 22.69 6.73
N SER A 197 8.10 23.85 6.24
CA SER A 197 7.16 24.71 6.98
C SER A 197 5.80 24.03 7.21
N LYS A 198 5.43 23.07 6.34
CA LYS A 198 4.22 22.24 6.51
C LYS A 198 4.24 21.43 7.81
N TYR A 199 5.42 21.10 8.32
CA TYR A 199 5.60 20.21 9.48
C TYR A 199 5.85 20.94 10.80
N ALA A 200 5.98 22.26 10.79
CA ALA A 200 6.33 23.04 11.98
C ALA A 200 5.40 22.78 13.20
N LYS A 201 4.13 22.43 12.96
CA LYS A 201 3.16 22.12 14.03
C LYS A 201 3.27 20.70 14.59
N LEU A 202 3.94 19.80 13.88
CA LEU A 202 4.14 18.39 14.23
C LEU A 202 5.46 18.16 14.98
N GLU A 203 6.48 18.97 14.69
CA GLU A 203 7.79 18.86 15.34
C GLU A 203 7.69 18.89 16.87
N GLY A 204 8.41 17.98 17.53
CA GLY A 204 8.40 17.86 18.99
C GLY A 204 7.14 17.23 19.60
N LYS A 205 6.15 16.83 18.79
CA LYS A 205 4.88 16.20 19.26
C LYS A 205 4.68 14.76 18.83
N HIS A 206 5.46 14.29 17.86
CA HIS A 206 5.41 12.93 17.35
C HIS A 206 6.80 12.33 17.35
N VAL A 207 6.86 11.03 17.66
CA VAL A 207 8.11 10.27 17.66
C VAL A 207 8.51 9.96 16.22
N VAL A 208 9.63 10.52 15.76
CA VAL A 208 10.23 10.25 14.46
C VAL A 208 11.03 8.96 14.53
N LEU A 209 10.72 8.04 13.62
CA LEU A 209 11.29 6.69 13.58
C LEU A 209 12.45 6.56 12.59
N GLY A 210 12.45 7.32 11.50
CA GLY A 210 13.44 7.15 10.45
C GLY A 210 13.16 7.98 9.20
N GLU A 211 13.91 7.68 8.15
CA GLU A 211 13.81 8.37 6.85
C GLU A 211 13.81 7.37 5.70
N THR A 212 13.02 7.69 4.68
CA THR A 212 12.99 6.95 3.43
C THR A 212 14.33 7.06 2.72
N VAL A 213 14.89 5.90 2.35
CA VAL A 213 16.15 5.78 1.60
C VAL A 213 15.95 5.28 0.17
N GLU A 214 14.83 4.59 -0.10
CA GLU A 214 14.43 4.13 -1.44
C GLU A 214 12.91 4.27 -1.58
N GLY A 215 12.40 4.54 -2.79
CA GLY A 215 10.95 4.63 -3.05
C GLY A 215 10.33 6.03 -2.85
N LEU A 216 11.10 7.11 -3.05
CA LEU A 216 10.55 8.48 -2.98
C LEU A 216 9.51 8.75 -4.09
N ASP A 217 9.66 8.10 -5.25
CA ASP A 217 8.68 8.06 -6.34
C ASP A 217 7.37 7.40 -5.91
N VAL A 218 7.43 6.34 -5.10
CA VAL A 218 6.25 5.71 -4.51
C VAL A 218 5.54 6.66 -3.55
N LEU A 219 6.29 7.44 -2.74
CA LEU A 219 5.69 8.49 -1.91
C LEU A 219 5.05 9.62 -2.75
N ALA A 220 5.63 9.96 -3.89
CA ALA A 220 5.02 10.92 -4.82
C ALA A 220 3.73 10.36 -5.44
N ALA A 221 3.70 9.07 -5.78
CA ALA A 221 2.48 8.39 -6.24
C ALA A 221 1.39 8.37 -5.16
N LEU A 222 1.76 8.12 -3.89
CA LEU A 222 0.84 8.25 -2.76
C LEU A 222 0.29 9.67 -2.63
N ASP A 223 1.15 10.69 -2.75
CA ASP A 223 0.76 12.11 -2.66
C ASP A 223 -0.26 12.52 -3.72
N ALA A 224 -0.10 12.01 -4.94
CA ALA A 224 -1.02 12.21 -6.07
C ALA A 224 -2.42 11.59 -5.84
N LEU A 225 -2.52 10.59 -4.95
CA LEU A 225 -3.79 9.98 -4.55
C LEU A 225 -4.44 10.70 -3.35
N GLY A 226 -3.76 11.69 -2.76
CA GLY A 226 -4.27 12.47 -1.64
C GLY A 226 -5.35 13.47 -2.03
N THR A 227 -6.04 13.98 -1.01
CA THR A 227 -7.00 15.08 -1.15
C THR A 227 -6.85 16.08 0.00
N PRO A 228 -7.36 17.32 -0.12
CA PRO A 228 -7.31 18.28 0.98
C PRO A 228 -7.99 17.80 2.27
N SER A 229 -9.05 16.98 2.17
CA SER A 229 -9.75 16.42 3.33
C SER A 229 -9.07 15.18 3.92
N GLY A 230 -8.13 14.57 3.18
CA GLY A 230 -7.41 13.39 3.59
C GLY A 230 -7.99 12.08 3.10
N THR A 231 -9.21 12.06 2.53
CA THR A 231 -9.76 10.82 1.95
C THR A 231 -9.06 10.53 0.62
N PRO A 232 -8.39 9.38 0.44
CA PRO A 232 -7.71 9.06 -0.82
C PRO A 232 -8.68 8.93 -2.01
N THR A 233 -8.23 9.30 -3.21
CA THR A 233 -9.04 9.20 -4.45
C THR A 233 -9.24 7.76 -4.93
N ALA A 234 -8.36 6.85 -4.51
CA ALA A 234 -8.49 5.42 -4.70
C ALA A 234 -8.08 4.70 -3.41
N LYS A 235 -8.53 3.46 -3.22
CA LYS A 235 -8.07 2.63 -2.10
C LYS A 235 -6.55 2.47 -2.19
N VAL A 236 -5.85 2.64 -1.07
CA VAL A 236 -4.40 2.43 -0.94
C VAL A 236 -4.17 1.53 0.27
N TRP A 237 -3.30 0.53 0.14
CA TRP A 237 -2.93 -0.36 1.23
C TRP A 237 -1.48 -0.82 1.13
N MET A 238 -0.95 -1.30 2.27
CA MET A 238 0.35 -1.97 2.30
C MET A 238 0.16 -3.43 1.87
N SER A 239 0.56 -3.77 0.65
CA SER A 239 0.46 -5.13 0.11
C SER A 239 1.46 -6.09 0.74
N ASP A 240 2.58 -5.57 1.22
CA ASP A 240 3.56 -6.30 2.03
C ASP A 240 4.41 -5.35 2.89
N CYS A 241 5.06 -5.90 3.91
CA CYS A 241 5.99 -5.16 4.76
C CYS A 241 6.95 -6.12 5.47
N GLY A 242 8.09 -5.61 5.92
CA GLY A 242 9.06 -6.43 6.64
C GLY A 242 10.41 -5.75 6.82
N PHE A 243 11.44 -6.57 7.05
CA PHE A 243 12.82 -6.10 7.01
C PHE A 243 13.31 -5.96 5.57
N ALA A 244 13.99 -4.87 5.28
CA ALA A 244 14.74 -4.75 4.05
C ALA A 244 16.14 -5.37 4.28
N ASN A 245 16.47 -6.43 3.55
CA ASN A 245 17.83 -6.94 3.52
C ASN A 245 18.72 -5.94 2.78
N LYS A 246 20.00 -5.88 3.18
CA LYS A 246 21.02 -5.10 2.46
C LYS A 246 21.29 -5.66 1.07
#